data_AF-A0A8T3PWB0-F1
#
_entry.id   AF-A0A8T3PWB0-F1
#
_cell.length_a   1.000
_cell.length_b   1.000
_cell.length_c   1.000
_cell.angle_alpha   90.00
_cell.angle_beta   90.00
_cell.angle_gamma   90.00
#
_symmetry.space_group_name_H-M   'P 1'
#
loop_
_entity.id
_entity.type
_entity.pdbx_description
1 polymer ?
#
loop_
_entity_poly.entity_id
_entity_poly.type
_entity_poly.pdbx_seq_one_letter_code
_entity_poly.pdbx_strand_id
1 'polypeptide(L)'
;MTYYSSKQVREILGLSPSIVARLIDAGFVMPERGPRRELRYTFQDLVVLRAAKGLADARLPTRRISVSLKKLRQQLPQELPATGLRIAAVGNSVAVMEAEDKWRTADGQYLLAFEVLAPQGHVVVLDRTNGEVAKSAEEWFEEGCRLEETDSADAIAHYRNALAAKICQSGIYTNLALLLHGSGQLNDAEEVYREGIKAFPDDALLFFNYGVLLDEQSRTEEAIASYRKALVKDPSFVDAHYNLALLYETAGKHQEALRHLNACRKLEKI
;
A
#
# COMPACT_ATOMS: atom_id res chain seq x y z
N MET A 1 -27.23 -2.35 28.21
CA MET A 1 -25.92 -3.00 28.46
C MET A 1 -26.05 -4.45 28.91
N THR A 2 -25.72 -5.36 28.01
CA THR A 2 -25.64 -6.81 28.27
C THR A 2 -24.27 -7.13 28.86
N TYR A 3 -24.26 -7.88 29.98
CA TYR A 3 -23.03 -8.29 30.65
C TYR A 3 -22.82 -9.80 30.54
N TYR A 4 -21.56 -10.20 30.45
CA TYR A 4 -21.13 -11.60 30.42
C TYR A 4 -20.47 -11.97 31.75
N SER A 5 -20.76 -13.16 32.25
CA SER A 5 -20.09 -13.72 33.44
C SER A 5 -18.73 -14.30 33.08
N SER A 6 -17.84 -14.44 34.07
CA SER A 6 -16.57 -15.16 33.90
C SER A 6 -16.74 -16.56 33.32
N LYS A 7 -17.85 -17.25 33.60
CA LYS A 7 -18.13 -18.59 33.04
C LYS A 7 -18.35 -18.49 31.53
N GLN A 8 -19.21 -17.58 31.10
CA GLN A 8 -19.51 -17.34 29.68
C GLN A 8 -18.28 -16.86 28.91
N VAL A 9 -17.45 -15.98 29.48
CA VAL A 9 -16.21 -15.53 28.83
C VAL A 9 -15.29 -16.71 28.51
N ARG A 10 -15.16 -17.68 29.42
CA ARG A 10 -14.35 -18.89 29.18
C ARG A 10 -14.96 -19.79 28.11
N GLU A 11 -16.27 -20.01 28.16
CA GLU A 11 -16.98 -20.84 27.17
C GLU A 11 -16.91 -20.23 25.77
N ILE A 12 -17.06 -18.91 25.66
CA ILE A 12 -17.07 -18.19 24.38
C ILE A 12 -15.65 -18.05 23.80
N LEU A 13 -14.64 -17.80 24.64
CA LEU A 13 -13.27 -17.49 24.17
C LEU A 13 -12.30 -18.68 24.28
N GLY A 14 -12.68 -19.78 24.93
CA GLY A 14 -11.80 -20.90 25.23
C GLY A 14 -10.56 -20.48 26.03
N LEU A 15 -10.70 -19.44 26.88
CA LEU A 15 -9.60 -18.90 27.69
C LEU A 15 -9.59 -19.54 29.08
N SER A 16 -8.40 -19.89 29.56
CA SER A 16 -8.24 -20.37 30.93
C SER A 16 -8.44 -19.22 31.94
N PRO A 17 -8.90 -19.50 33.17
CA PRO A 17 -9.09 -18.47 34.20
C PRO A 17 -7.82 -17.68 34.51
N SER A 18 -6.65 -18.34 34.46
CA SER A 18 -5.35 -17.73 34.74
C SER A 18 -4.91 -16.75 33.65
N ILE A 19 -5.23 -17.03 32.38
CA ILE A 19 -4.96 -16.10 31.27
C ILE A 19 -5.86 -14.87 31.38
N VAL A 20 -7.15 -15.06 31.67
CA VAL A 20 -8.09 -13.94 31.87
C VAL A 20 -7.64 -13.06 33.03
N ALA A 21 -7.26 -13.65 34.17
CA ALA A 21 -6.75 -12.90 35.32
C ALA A 21 -5.49 -12.09 34.96
N ARG A 22 -4.52 -12.70 34.28
CA ARG A 22 -3.29 -12.01 33.86
C ARG A 22 -3.57 -10.84 32.91
N LEU A 23 -4.55 -10.98 32.02
CA LEU A 23 -4.94 -9.91 31.10
C LEU A 23 -5.67 -8.76 31.80
N ILE A 24 -6.44 -9.06 32.86
CA ILE A 24 -7.02 -8.06 33.76
C ILE A 24 -5.91 -7.33 34.53
N ASP A 25 -4.98 -8.08 35.14
CA ASP A 25 -3.88 -7.52 35.93
C ASP A 25 -2.95 -6.64 35.08
N ALA A 26 -2.73 -7.02 33.81
CA ALA A 26 -1.98 -6.23 32.83
C ALA A 26 -2.73 -4.99 32.32
N GLY A 27 -3.98 -4.77 32.76
CA GLY A 27 -4.75 -3.58 32.45
C GLY A 27 -5.43 -3.58 31.08
N PHE A 28 -5.48 -4.72 30.39
CA PHE A 28 -6.10 -4.80 29.06
C PHE A 28 -7.62 -4.73 29.13
N VAL A 29 -8.22 -5.30 30.19
CA VAL A 29 -9.66 -5.24 30.45
C VAL A 29 -9.96 -4.91 31.90
N MET A 30 -11.07 -4.22 32.10
CA MET A 30 -11.51 -3.71 33.40
C MET A 30 -12.98 -4.10 33.61
N PRO A 31 -13.26 -5.38 33.92
CA PRO A 31 -14.63 -5.83 34.15
C PRO A 31 -15.26 -5.13 35.35
N GLU A 32 -16.56 -4.86 35.25
CA GLU A 32 -17.33 -4.28 36.35
C GLU A 32 -17.55 -5.31 37.46
N ARG A 33 -17.66 -4.82 38.70
CA ARG A 33 -18.01 -5.67 39.84
C ARG A 33 -19.50 -5.58 40.11
N GLY A 34 -20.18 -6.71 39.97
CA GLY A 34 -21.58 -6.84 40.37
C GLY A 34 -21.78 -6.79 41.89
N PRO A 35 -23.04 -6.77 42.36
CA PRO A 35 -23.40 -6.66 43.78
C PRO A 35 -22.86 -7.80 44.66
N ARG A 36 -22.49 -8.94 44.07
CA ARG A 36 -21.87 -10.08 44.77
C ARG A 36 -20.35 -10.20 44.53
N ARG A 37 -19.68 -9.10 44.16
CA ARG A 37 -18.26 -9.09 43.72
C ARG A 37 -17.96 -10.00 42.52
N GLU A 38 -18.97 -10.38 41.78
CA GLU A 38 -18.81 -11.11 40.52
C GLU A 38 -18.27 -10.19 39.42
N LEU A 39 -17.38 -10.70 38.57
CA LEU A 39 -16.87 -9.96 37.42
C LEU A 39 -17.88 -10.02 36.27
N ARG A 40 -18.28 -8.84 35.80
CA ARG A 40 -19.19 -8.62 34.69
C ARG A 40 -18.42 -7.98 33.55
N TYR A 41 -18.32 -8.70 32.44
CA TYR A 41 -17.58 -8.27 31.27
C TYR A 41 -18.54 -7.64 30.28
N THR A 42 -18.14 -6.51 29.72
CA THR A 42 -18.83 -5.90 28.59
C THR A 42 -18.45 -6.61 27.30
N PHE A 43 -19.22 -6.40 26.23
CA PHE A 43 -18.84 -6.88 24.90
C PHE A 43 -17.42 -6.42 24.50
N GLN A 44 -17.07 -5.16 24.77
CA GLN A 44 -15.74 -4.63 24.51
C GLN A 44 -14.65 -5.43 25.24
N ASP A 45 -14.91 -5.85 26.48
CA ASP A 45 -13.96 -6.66 27.23
C ASP A 45 -13.77 -8.05 26.59
N LEU A 46 -14.81 -8.65 26.02
CA LEU A 46 -14.69 -9.94 25.31
C LEU A 46 -13.82 -9.80 24.05
N VAL A 47 -14.04 -8.74 23.27
CA VAL A 47 -13.26 -8.43 22.06
C VAL A 47 -11.79 -8.20 22.41
N VAL A 48 -11.53 -7.39 23.43
CA VAL A 48 -10.16 -7.05 23.85
C VAL A 48 -9.45 -8.27 24.45
N LEU A 49 -10.11 -9.08 25.27
CA LEU A 49 -9.53 -10.33 25.81
C LEU A 49 -9.09 -11.29 24.70
N ARG A 50 -9.89 -11.40 23.64
CA ARG A 50 -9.59 -12.27 22.50
C ARG A 50 -8.43 -11.73 21.66
N ALA A 51 -8.46 -10.43 21.36
CA ALA A 51 -7.38 -9.76 20.63
C ALA A 51 -6.05 -9.84 21.40
N ALA A 52 -6.08 -9.64 22.71
CA ALA A 52 -4.90 -9.75 23.57
C ALA A 52 -4.29 -11.15 23.53
N LYS A 53 -5.13 -12.19 23.53
CA LYS A 53 -4.68 -13.59 23.36
C LYS A 53 -3.97 -13.77 22.03
N GLY A 54 -4.60 -13.36 20.91
CA GLY A 54 -4.00 -13.51 19.58
C GLY A 54 -2.66 -12.78 19.43
N LEU A 55 -2.55 -11.56 19.96
CA LEU A 55 -1.29 -10.80 19.95
C LEU A 55 -0.21 -11.40 20.87
N ALA A 56 -0.62 -11.98 22.00
CA ALA A 56 0.29 -12.68 22.90
C ALA A 56 0.81 -14.00 22.26
N ASP A 57 -0.06 -14.75 21.58
CA ASP A 57 0.30 -15.97 20.86
C ASP A 57 1.25 -15.66 19.69
N ALA A 58 1.10 -14.49 19.05
CA ALA A 58 2.02 -13.95 18.04
C ALA A 58 3.35 -13.39 18.60
N ARG A 59 3.60 -13.51 19.91
CA ARG A 59 4.83 -13.09 20.63
C ARG A 59 5.20 -11.61 20.45
N LEU A 60 4.22 -10.72 20.35
CA LEU A 60 4.49 -9.30 20.23
C LEU A 60 4.98 -8.68 21.55
N PRO A 61 5.82 -7.62 21.52
CA PRO A 61 6.25 -6.92 22.72
C PRO A 61 5.05 -6.34 23.49
N THR A 62 4.98 -6.59 24.81
CA THR A 62 3.84 -6.20 25.68
C THR A 62 3.44 -4.73 25.54
N ARG A 63 4.42 -3.82 25.43
CA ARG A 63 4.18 -2.38 25.22
C ARG A 63 3.39 -2.09 23.95
N ARG A 64 3.64 -2.83 22.86
CA ARG A 64 2.92 -2.68 21.59
C ARG A 64 1.51 -3.28 21.68
N ILE A 65 1.36 -4.42 22.35
CA ILE A 65 0.06 -5.03 22.63
C ILE A 65 -0.84 -4.03 23.37
N SER A 66 -0.31 -3.37 24.41
CA SER A 66 -1.05 -2.36 25.18
C SER A 66 -1.50 -1.17 24.35
N VAL A 67 -0.65 -0.66 23.45
CA VAL A 67 -1.00 0.45 22.56
C VAL A 67 -2.10 0.04 21.57
N SER A 68 -1.97 -1.12 20.94
CA SER A 68 -2.94 -1.62 19.96
C SER A 68 -4.31 -1.89 20.59
N LEU A 69 -4.35 -2.51 21.77
CA LEU A 69 -5.60 -2.80 22.47
C LEU A 69 -6.29 -1.54 23.02
N LYS A 70 -5.52 -0.52 23.42
CA LYS A 70 -6.08 0.76 23.85
C LYS A 70 -6.79 1.47 22.69
N LYS A 71 -6.16 1.51 21.51
CA LYS A 71 -6.77 2.07 20.30
C LYS A 71 -8.02 1.29 19.88
N LEU A 72 -7.93 -0.04 19.89
CA LEU A 72 -9.06 -0.94 19.62
C LEU A 72 -10.26 -0.63 20.53
N ARG A 73 -10.04 -0.54 21.84
CA ARG A 73 -11.11 -0.25 22.82
C ARG A 73 -11.76 1.11 22.59
N GLN A 74 -11.02 2.12 22.13
CA GLN A 74 -11.55 3.46 21.84
C GLN A 74 -12.46 3.48 20.60
N GLN A 75 -12.29 2.52 19.69
CA GLN A 75 -12.99 2.47 18.41
C GLN A 75 -14.17 1.49 18.41
N LEU A 76 -14.30 0.63 19.43
CA LEU A 76 -15.36 -0.36 19.51
C LEU A 76 -16.68 0.27 20.01
N PRO A 77 -17.83 -0.12 19.42
CA PRO A 77 -19.14 0.26 19.94
C PRO A 77 -19.37 -0.34 21.35
N GLN A 78 -20.22 0.31 22.15
CA GLN A 78 -20.53 -0.13 23.53
C GLN A 78 -21.49 -1.34 23.58
N GLU A 79 -22.28 -1.53 22.53
CA GLU A 79 -23.24 -2.64 22.39
C GLU A 79 -22.93 -3.43 21.11
N LEU A 80 -23.37 -4.69 21.07
CA LEU A 80 -23.19 -5.52 19.88
C LEU A 80 -24.01 -4.94 18.71
N PRO A 81 -23.39 -4.64 17.57
CA PRO A 81 -24.16 -4.44 16.35
C PRO A 81 -24.96 -5.71 16.03
N ALA A 82 -26.14 -5.55 15.43
CA ALA A 82 -27.01 -6.68 15.05
C ALA A 82 -26.33 -7.63 14.04
N THR A 83 -25.34 -7.11 13.34
CA THR A 83 -24.40 -7.79 12.44
C THR A 83 -23.13 -8.21 13.22
N GLY A 84 -22.71 -9.47 13.03
CA GLY A 84 -21.58 -10.04 13.76
C GLY A 84 -20.25 -9.29 13.55
N LEU A 85 -19.45 -9.17 14.60
CA LEU A 85 -18.13 -8.52 14.58
C LEU A 85 -17.04 -9.56 14.29
N ARG A 86 -16.18 -9.34 13.30
CA ARG A 86 -14.99 -10.18 13.01
C ARG A 86 -13.73 -9.47 13.49
N ILE A 87 -12.85 -10.18 14.19
CA ILE A 87 -11.58 -9.63 14.72
C ILE A 87 -10.44 -10.52 14.20
N ALA A 88 -9.54 -9.95 13.42
CA ALA A 88 -8.39 -10.65 12.86
C ALA A 88 -7.07 -9.96 13.27
N ALA A 89 -6.02 -10.75 13.46
CA ALA A 89 -4.67 -10.21 13.59
C ALA A 89 -4.07 -10.10 12.17
N VAL A 90 -3.69 -8.90 11.77
CA VAL A 90 -3.05 -8.61 10.47
C VAL A 90 -1.66 -8.07 10.76
N GLY A 91 -0.63 -8.90 10.54
CA GLY A 91 0.74 -8.55 10.88
C GLY A 91 0.89 -8.16 12.36
N ASN A 92 1.16 -6.87 12.62
CA ASN A 92 1.39 -6.32 13.96
C ASN A 92 0.18 -5.57 14.56
N SER A 93 -0.99 -5.62 13.93
CA SER A 93 -2.19 -4.90 14.35
C SER A 93 -3.42 -5.80 14.43
N VAL A 94 -4.47 -5.33 15.12
CA VAL A 94 -5.76 -5.99 15.22
C VAL A 94 -6.75 -5.21 14.37
N ALA A 95 -7.33 -5.88 13.38
CA ALA A 95 -8.39 -5.34 12.55
C ALA A 95 -9.74 -5.82 13.07
N VAL A 96 -10.69 -4.89 13.16
CA VAL A 96 -12.09 -5.16 13.46
C VAL A 96 -12.88 -4.90 12.18
N MET A 97 -13.61 -5.90 11.72
CA MET A 97 -14.47 -5.79 10.55
C MET A 97 -15.93 -5.99 10.99
N GLU A 98 -16.80 -5.10 10.54
CA GLU A 98 -18.25 -5.27 10.61
C GLU A 98 -18.66 -6.17 9.44
N ALA A 99 -19.39 -7.26 9.70
CA ALA A 99 -19.70 -8.24 8.66
C ALA A 99 -20.88 -7.79 7.78
N GLU A 100 -20.67 -7.70 6.47
CA GLU A 100 -21.74 -7.92 5.50
C GLU A 100 -21.79 -9.42 5.09
N ASP A 101 -22.97 -9.98 5.36
CA ASP A 101 -23.67 -11.18 4.87
C ASP A 101 -23.03 -12.57 4.80
N LYS A 102 -23.56 -13.47 5.66
CA LYS A 102 -24.22 -14.74 5.25
C LYS A 102 -24.91 -15.43 6.43
N TRP A 103 -26.22 -15.67 6.26
CA TRP A 103 -27.15 -16.37 7.16
C TRP A 103 -27.04 -17.91 6.99
N ARG A 104 -27.19 -18.72 8.06
CA ARG A 104 -27.46 -20.18 7.96
C ARG A 104 -28.92 -20.47 8.33
N THR A 105 -29.70 -20.89 7.33
CA THR A 105 -31.15 -21.06 7.39
C THR A 105 -31.64 -22.34 8.08
N ALA A 106 -30.76 -23.20 8.59
CA ALA A 106 -31.19 -24.44 9.24
C ALA A 106 -31.54 -24.24 10.74
N ASP A 107 -30.77 -23.44 11.49
CA ASP A 107 -30.78 -23.55 12.96
C ASP A 107 -30.82 -22.20 13.72
N GLY A 108 -30.93 -21.07 13.01
CA GLY A 108 -31.10 -19.74 13.63
C GLY A 108 -29.94 -19.27 14.53
N GLN A 109 -28.76 -19.88 14.45
CA GLN A 109 -27.58 -19.51 15.25
C GLN A 109 -26.63 -18.55 14.52
N TYR A 110 -26.08 -17.60 15.28
CA TYR A 110 -24.99 -16.72 14.85
C TYR A 110 -23.67 -17.49 14.75
N LEU A 111 -23.03 -17.47 13.57
CA LEU A 111 -21.68 -18.01 13.36
C LEU A 111 -20.63 -17.00 13.83
N LEU A 112 -20.06 -17.23 15.01
CA LEU A 112 -18.76 -16.67 15.35
C LEU A 112 -17.70 -17.46 14.57
N ALA A 113 -17.25 -16.93 13.43
CA ALA A 113 -16.15 -17.53 12.68
C ALA A 113 -14.86 -17.38 13.50
N PHE A 114 -14.47 -18.47 14.16
CA PHE A 114 -13.36 -18.53 15.10
C PHE A 114 -12.26 -19.46 14.58
N GLU A 115 -11.68 -19.14 13.42
CA GLU A 115 -10.46 -19.80 12.97
C GLU A 115 -9.27 -18.85 13.08
N VAL A 116 -8.24 -19.30 13.79
CA VAL A 116 -6.89 -18.74 13.73
C VAL A 116 -6.18 -19.54 12.66
N LEU A 117 -6.05 -18.98 11.45
CA LEU A 117 -5.11 -19.50 10.47
C LEU A 117 -3.70 -19.11 10.93
N ALA A 118 -3.03 -20.02 11.63
CA ALA A 118 -1.58 -19.99 11.79
C ALA A 118 -0.92 -20.50 10.50
N PRO A 119 0.31 -20.06 10.18
CA PRO A 119 0.78 -19.95 8.81
C PRO A 119 1.37 -21.27 8.32
N GLN A 120 0.71 -21.95 7.39
CA GLN A 120 1.37 -22.81 6.40
C GLN A 120 0.61 -22.76 5.08
N GLY A 121 1.23 -22.15 4.07
CA GLY A 121 1.07 -22.50 2.65
C GLY A 121 -0.24 -22.13 1.96
N HIS A 122 -0.10 -21.28 0.94
CA HIS A 122 -1.04 -20.96 -0.16
C HIS A 122 -2.22 -20.02 0.12
N VAL A 123 -2.14 -18.85 -0.52
CA VAL A 123 -3.25 -17.93 -0.77
C VAL A 123 -3.31 -17.69 -2.29
N VAL A 124 -4.43 -18.08 -2.92
CA VAL A 124 -4.88 -17.54 -4.22
C VAL A 124 -6.42 -17.35 -4.19
N VAL A 125 -6.80 -16.13 -3.82
CA VAL A 125 -7.76 -15.14 -4.38
C VAL A 125 -8.99 -15.58 -5.23
N LEU A 126 -10.16 -14.95 -4.98
CA LEU A 126 -10.98 -14.16 -5.96
C LEU A 126 -12.16 -13.38 -5.30
N ASP A 127 -11.92 -12.06 -5.08
CA ASP A 127 -12.72 -10.80 -5.26
C ASP A 127 -14.25 -10.75 -4.93
N ARG A 128 -14.87 -9.73 -4.29
CA ARG A 128 -14.79 -8.24 -4.22
C ARG A 128 -15.54 -7.76 -2.94
N THR A 129 -15.34 -6.63 -2.25
CA THR A 129 -14.71 -5.32 -2.49
C THR A 129 -14.16 -4.72 -1.18
N ASN A 130 -13.07 -3.96 -1.33
CA ASN A 130 -12.25 -3.19 -0.36
C ASN A 130 -12.90 -2.56 0.87
N GLY A 131 -12.15 -2.69 1.98
CA GLY A 131 -12.24 -1.84 3.18
C GLY A 131 -10.91 -1.80 3.94
N GLU A 132 -9.78 -1.79 3.21
CA GLU A 132 -8.53 -1.26 3.75
C GLU A 132 -8.72 0.24 3.98
N VAL A 133 -8.15 0.83 5.03
CA VAL A 133 -7.84 2.27 4.97
C VAL A 133 -6.89 2.36 3.80
N ALA A 134 -7.42 2.72 2.63
CA ALA A 134 -6.66 2.81 1.41
C ALA A 134 -5.45 3.67 1.76
N LYS A 135 -4.26 3.06 1.71
CA LYS A 135 -3.01 3.83 1.73
C LYS A 135 -3.26 5.02 0.82
N SER A 136 -3.03 6.22 1.35
CA SER A 136 -3.23 7.40 0.54
C SER A 136 -2.39 7.22 -0.71
N ALA A 137 -2.89 7.71 -1.82
CA ALA A 137 -2.21 7.49 -3.07
C ALA A 137 -0.76 8.06 -3.01
N GLU A 138 -0.58 9.15 -2.28
CA GLU A 138 0.71 9.73 -1.89
C GLU A 138 1.60 8.75 -1.11
N GLU A 139 1.06 8.01 -0.14
CA GLU A 139 1.80 6.96 0.58
C GLU A 139 2.27 5.82 -0.34
N TRP A 140 1.51 5.48 -1.38
CA TRP A 140 1.96 4.51 -2.39
C TRP A 140 3.15 5.03 -3.20
N PHE A 141 3.12 6.30 -3.60
CA PHE A 141 4.24 6.93 -4.30
C PHE A 141 5.48 7.02 -3.42
N GLU A 142 5.35 7.52 -2.19
CA GLU A 142 6.47 7.68 -1.26
C GLU A 142 7.14 6.34 -0.91
N GLU A 143 6.35 5.29 -0.69
CA GLU A 143 6.89 3.96 -0.44
C GLU A 143 7.54 3.37 -1.70
N GLY A 144 6.96 3.61 -2.88
CA GLY A 144 7.60 3.27 -4.16
C GLY A 144 8.99 3.89 -4.27
N CYS A 145 9.13 5.19 -3.98
CA CYS A 145 10.42 5.89 -4.00
C CYS A 145 11.43 5.30 -3.00
N ARG A 146 10.98 4.93 -1.79
CA ARG A 146 11.86 4.31 -0.78
C ARG A 146 12.41 2.96 -1.23
N LEU A 147 11.66 2.24 -2.06
CA LEU A 147 11.98 0.88 -2.46
C LEU A 147 12.81 0.81 -3.75
N GLU A 148 12.98 1.90 -4.51
CA GLU A 148 13.68 1.87 -5.82
C GLU A 148 15.06 1.22 -5.76
N GLU A 149 15.84 1.54 -4.72
CA GLU A 149 17.21 1.05 -4.53
C GLU A 149 17.28 -0.31 -3.82
N THR A 150 16.26 -0.67 -3.03
CA THR A 150 16.29 -1.87 -2.18
C THR A 150 15.52 -3.04 -2.75
N ASP A 151 14.38 -2.76 -3.39
CA ASP A 151 13.48 -3.76 -3.99
C ASP A 151 12.70 -3.13 -5.15
N SER A 152 13.27 -3.24 -6.34
CA SER A 152 12.68 -2.70 -7.57
C SER A 152 11.34 -3.38 -7.93
N ALA A 153 11.11 -4.63 -7.51
CA ALA A 153 9.88 -5.35 -7.81
C ALA A 153 8.72 -4.82 -6.95
N ASP A 154 8.96 -4.62 -5.65
CA ASP A 154 7.97 -4.02 -4.76
C ASP A 154 7.73 -2.54 -5.10
N ALA A 155 8.77 -1.80 -5.51
CA ALA A 155 8.63 -0.42 -5.99
C ALA A 155 7.69 -0.32 -7.21
N ILE A 156 7.84 -1.21 -8.20
CA ILE A 156 6.95 -1.30 -9.37
C ILE A 156 5.49 -1.55 -8.93
N ALA A 157 5.26 -2.46 -7.98
CA ALA A 157 3.93 -2.75 -7.48
C ALA A 157 3.30 -1.52 -6.79
N HIS A 158 4.09 -0.79 -6.01
CA HIS A 158 3.63 0.42 -5.31
C HIS A 158 3.28 1.55 -6.29
N TYR A 159 4.07 1.76 -7.35
CA TYR A 159 3.73 2.74 -8.39
C TYR A 159 2.48 2.36 -9.18
N ARG A 160 2.28 1.08 -9.49
CA ARG A 160 1.02 0.62 -10.13
C ARG A 160 -0.20 0.86 -9.24
N ASN A 161 -0.06 0.64 -7.93
CA ASN A 161 -1.13 0.95 -6.97
C ASN A 161 -1.40 2.47 -6.88
N ALA A 162 -0.35 3.30 -6.92
CA ALA A 162 -0.48 4.76 -6.96
C ALA A 162 -1.26 5.24 -8.21
N LEU A 163 -0.97 4.66 -9.38
CA LEU A 163 -1.71 4.93 -10.62
C LEU A 163 -3.17 4.44 -10.54
N ALA A 164 -3.40 3.25 -9.99
CA ALA A 164 -4.76 2.70 -9.82
C ALA A 164 -5.61 3.56 -8.86
N ALA A 165 -4.99 4.21 -7.89
CA ALA A 165 -5.61 5.19 -7.00
C ALA A 165 -5.83 6.58 -7.66
N LYS A 166 -5.56 6.72 -8.96
CA LYS A 166 -5.79 7.91 -9.79
C LYS A 166 -5.04 9.17 -9.33
N ILE A 167 -3.80 9.02 -8.88
CA ILE A 167 -2.95 10.20 -8.71
C ILE A 167 -2.57 10.73 -10.08
N CYS A 168 -2.72 12.04 -10.24
CA CYS A 168 -2.22 12.73 -11.40
C CYS A 168 -0.85 13.34 -11.11
N GLN A 169 0.20 12.51 -11.08
CA GLN A 169 1.59 12.96 -11.01
C GLN A 169 2.43 12.27 -12.09
N SER A 170 3.12 13.06 -12.91
CA SER A 170 3.98 12.55 -13.99
C SER A 170 5.19 11.76 -13.49
N GLY A 171 5.72 12.11 -12.31
CA GLY A 171 6.84 11.42 -11.69
C GLY A 171 6.61 9.91 -11.48
N ILE A 172 5.37 9.49 -11.24
CA ILE A 172 5.03 8.06 -11.08
C ILE A 172 5.28 7.30 -12.39
N TYR A 173 4.85 7.88 -13.53
CA TYR A 173 5.06 7.27 -14.85
C TYR A 173 6.54 7.21 -15.20
N THR A 174 7.29 8.28 -14.92
CA THR A 174 8.74 8.31 -15.12
C THR A 174 9.44 7.20 -14.33
N ASN A 175 9.20 7.14 -13.02
CA ASN A 175 9.91 6.20 -12.15
C ASN A 175 9.51 4.75 -12.42
N LEU A 176 8.22 4.48 -12.62
CA LEU A 176 7.74 3.15 -12.99
C LEU A 176 8.37 2.68 -14.31
N ALA A 177 8.38 3.52 -15.34
CA ALA A 177 8.95 3.15 -16.63
C ALA A 177 10.47 2.96 -16.56
N LEU A 178 11.20 3.76 -15.78
CA LEU A 178 12.63 3.57 -15.52
C LEU A 178 12.93 2.24 -14.83
N LEU A 179 12.14 1.85 -13.82
CA LEU A 179 12.31 0.55 -13.16
C LEU A 179 12.02 -0.63 -14.09
N LEU A 180 10.95 -0.53 -14.90
CA LEU A 180 10.62 -1.53 -15.92
C LEU A 180 11.70 -1.62 -17.01
N HIS A 181 12.29 -0.48 -17.36
CA HIS A 181 13.42 -0.44 -18.27
C HIS A 181 14.63 -1.17 -17.68
N GLY A 182 15.02 -0.84 -16.44
CA GLY A 182 16.13 -1.50 -15.74
C GLY A 182 15.94 -3.01 -15.52
N SER A 183 14.68 -3.48 -15.44
CA SER A 183 14.35 -4.92 -15.37
C SER A 183 14.28 -5.63 -16.73
N GLY A 184 14.53 -4.92 -17.84
CA GLY A 184 14.46 -5.45 -19.20
C GLY A 184 13.05 -5.59 -19.77
N GLN A 185 12.03 -5.09 -19.07
CA GLN A 185 10.63 -5.10 -19.50
C GLN A 185 10.34 -3.91 -20.43
N LEU A 186 11.04 -3.87 -21.56
CA LEU A 186 11.08 -2.71 -22.47
C LEU A 186 9.71 -2.34 -23.04
N ASN A 187 8.88 -3.32 -23.37
CA ASN A 187 7.53 -3.08 -23.90
C ASN A 187 6.61 -2.47 -22.84
N ASP A 188 6.68 -2.95 -21.60
CA ASP A 188 5.88 -2.43 -20.49
C ASP A 188 6.32 -0.99 -20.16
N ALA A 189 7.64 -0.72 -20.19
CA ALA A 189 8.18 0.63 -20.00
C ALA A 189 7.68 1.60 -21.08
N GLU A 190 7.68 1.18 -22.35
CA GLU A 190 7.13 1.98 -23.45
C GLU A 190 5.64 2.27 -23.27
N GLU A 191 4.85 1.28 -22.86
CA GLU A 191 3.42 1.48 -22.59
C GLU A 191 3.20 2.53 -21.48
N VAL A 192 3.93 2.41 -20.36
CA VAL A 192 3.84 3.36 -19.25
C VAL A 192 4.25 4.77 -19.68
N TYR A 193 5.33 4.95 -20.46
CA TYR A 193 5.67 6.27 -21.00
C TYR A 193 4.58 6.84 -21.90
N ARG A 194 3.97 6.02 -22.76
CA ARG A 194 2.89 6.46 -23.65
C ARG A 194 1.63 6.85 -22.88
N GLU A 195 1.31 6.15 -21.80
CA GLU A 195 0.23 6.54 -20.89
C GLU A 195 0.55 7.84 -20.15
N GLY A 196 1.76 7.96 -19.61
CA GLY A 196 2.23 9.18 -18.95
C GLY A 196 2.15 10.40 -19.86
N ILE A 197 2.61 10.29 -21.10
CA ILE A 197 2.55 11.36 -22.10
C ILE A 197 1.11 11.75 -22.44
N LYS A 198 0.18 10.80 -22.48
CA LYS A 198 -1.25 11.11 -22.68
C LYS A 198 -1.84 11.85 -21.49
N ALA A 199 -1.45 11.48 -20.26
CA ALA A 199 -1.92 12.10 -19.03
C ALA A 199 -1.28 13.48 -18.78
N PHE A 200 -0.01 13.65 -19.13
CA PHE A 200 0.78 14.86 -18.93
C PHE A 200 1.46 15.29 -20.24
N PRO A 201 0.67 15.80 -21.21
CA PRO A 201 1.18 16.13 -22.54
C PRO A 201 2.15 17.33 -22.56
N ASP A 202 2.30 18.04 -21.43
CA ASP A 202 3.18 19.19 -21.29
C ASP A 202 4.44 18.91 -20.46
N ASP A 203 4.62 17.68 -19.95
CA ASP A 203 5.80 17.31 -19.19
C ASP A 203 6.98 16.94 -20.11
N ALA A 204 8.00 17.79 -20.16
CA ALA A 204 9.20 17.58 -20.96
C ALA A 204 9.99 16.32 -20.56
N LEU A 205 10.01 15.96 -19.27
CA LEU A 205 10.78 14.85 -18.74
C LEU A 205 10.26 13.50 -19.25
N LEU A 206 8.93 13.36 -19.40
CA LEU A 206 8.33 12.15 -19.97
C LEU A 206 8.73 11.94 -21.43
N PHE A 207 8.74 13.01 -22.24
CA PHE A 207 9.22 12.92 -23.62
C PHE A 207 10.72 12.63 -23.69
N PHE A 208 11.51 13.23 -22.80
CA PHE A 208 12.95 12.98 -22.74
C PHE A 208 13.24 11.51 -22.41
N ASN A 209 12.69 10.98 -21.31
CA ASN A 209 12.95 9.60 -20.88
C ASN A 209 12.38 8.56 -21.85
N TYR A 210 11.25 8.84 -22.50
CA TYR A 210 10.77 8.00 -23.60
C TYR A 210 11.74 8.00 -24.79
N GLY A 211 12.34 9.16 -25.10
CA GLY A 211 13.40 9.28 -26.11
C GLY A 211 14.62 8.42 -25.79
N VAL A 212 15.04 8.37 -24.52
CA VAL A 212 16.14 7.51 -24.06
C VAL A 212 15.83 6.03 -24.30
N LEU A 213 14.63 5.57 -23.89
CA LEU A 213 14.21 4.19 -24.12
C LEU A 213 14.21 3.82 -25.61
N LEU A 214 13.72 4.72 -26.48
CA LEU A 214 13.69 4.52 -27.93
C LEU A 214 15.09 4.44 -28.53
N ASP A 215 16.01 5.26 -28.05
CA ASP A 215 17.39 5.30 -28.52
C ASP A 215 18.12 3.99 -28.19
N GLU A 216 17.96 3.48 -26.96
CA GLU A 216 18.52 2.19 -26.55
C GLU A 216 17.96 1.02 -27.36
N GLN A 217 16.72 1.14 -27.85
CA GLN A 217 16.12 0.19 -28.80
C GLN A 217 16.58 0.39 -30.26
N SER A 218 17.54 1.29 -30.52
CA SER A 218 18.01 1.67 -31.86
C SER A 218 16.92 2.27 -32.76
N ARG A 219 15.84 2.80 -32.18
CA ARG A 219 14.74 3.49 -32.88
C ARG A 219 15.06 4.99 -33.01
N THR A 220 16.20 5.29 -33.64
CA THR A 220 16.83 6.62 -33.63
C THR A 220 15.91 7.75 -34.12
N GLU A 221 15.13 7.54 -35.18
CA GLU A 221 14.24 8.59 -35.71
C GLU A 221 13.12 8.94 -34.70
N GLU A 222 12.59 7.95 -34.00
CA GLU A 222 11.56 8.13 -32.99
C GLU A 222 12.14 8.79 -31.73
N ALA A 223 13.36 8.41 -31.32
CA ALA A 223 14.09 9.05 -30.24
C ALA A 223 14.31 10.55 -30.52
N ILE A 224 14.80 10.90 -31.73
CA ILE A 224 14.95 12.29 -32.16
C ILE A 224 13.63 13.05 -32.09
N ALA A 225 12.53 12.44 -32.55
CA ALA A 225 11.21 13.05 -32.48
C ALA A 225 10.77 13.30 -31.02
N SER A 226 11.04 12.36 -30.11
CA SER A 226 10.71 12.49 -28.69
C SER A 226 11.53 13.58 -28.01
N TYR A 227 12.85 13.61 -28.20
CA TYR A 227 13.70 14.67 -27.64
C TYR A 227 13.33 16.06 -28.18
N ARG A 228 12.96 16.17 -29.46
CA ARG A 228 12.45 17.42 -30.01
C ARG A 228 11.15 17.86 -29.33
N LYS A 229 10.25 16.93 -29.01
CA LYS A 229 9.03 17.24 -28.25
C LYS A 229 9.38 17.70 -26.83
N ALA A 230 10.33 17.06 -26.16
CA ALA A 230 10.83 17.53 -24.87
C ALA A 230 11.30 18.99 -24.94
N LEU A 231 12.09 19.36 -25.95
CA LEU A 231 12.56 20.73 -26.17
C LEU A 231 11.47 21.73 -26.58
N VAL A 232 10.36 21.27 -27.16
CA VAL A 232 9.18 22.13 -27.40
C VAL A 232 8.52 22.49 -26.06
N LYS A 233 8.54 21.58 -25.08
CA LYS A 233 7.95 21.78 -23.74
C LYS A 233 8.88 22.57 -22.83
N ASP A 234 10.16 22.22 -22.83
CA ASP A 234 11.22 22.92 -22.12
C ASP A 234 12.42 23.15 -23.04
N PRO A 235 12.53 24.34 -23.66
CA PRO A 235 13.67 24.71 -24.49
C PRO A 235 15.01 24.80 -23.75
N SER A 236 14.99 24.79 -22.41
CA SER A 236 16.19 24.83 -21.56
C SER A 236 16.68 23.45 -21.12
N PHE A 237 16.03 22.37 -21.55
CA PHE A 237 16.40 21.00 -21.19
C PHE A 237 17.74 20.59 -21.84
N VAL A 238 18.84 20.80 -21.10
CA VAL A 238 20.21 20.62 -21.59
C VAL A 238 20.47 19.19 -22.07
N ASP A 239 20.03 18.18 -21.32
CA ASP A 239 20.27 16.78 -21.67
C ASP A 239 19.57 16.38 -22.98
N ALA A 240 18.38 16.92 -23.26
CA ALA A 240 17.69 16.70 -24.53
C ALA A 240 18.45 17.34 -25.71
N HIS A 241 19.06 18.51 -25.50
CA HIS A 241 19.96 19.09 -26.50
C HIS A 241 21.21 18.21 -26.71
N TYR A 242 21.81 17.70 -25.63
CA TYR A 242 22.99 16.87 -25.70
C TYR A 242 22.73 15.56 -26.45
N ASN A 243 21.66 14.83 -26.10
CA ASN A 243 21.30 13.58 -26.78
C ASN A 243 20.97 13.80 -28.27
N LEU A 244 20.27 14.89 -28.61
CA LEU A 244 20.04 15.24 -30.02
C LEU A 244 21.34 15.53 -30.78
N ALA A 245 22.31 16.19 -30.14
CA ALA A 245 23.59 16.44 -30.77
C ALA A 245 24.33 15.13 -31.11
N LEU A 246 24.37 14.19 -30.15
CA LEU A 246 24.98 12.87 -30.36
C LEU A 246 24.29 12.11 -31.49
N LEU A 247 22.95 12.07 -31.50
CA LEU A 247 22.20 11.37 -32.56
C LEU A 247 22.35 12.02 -33.94
N TYR A 248 22.49 13.35 -34.00
CA TYR A 248 22.77 14.01 -35.27
C TYR A 248 24.21 13.78 -35.74
N GLU A 249 25.16 13.67 -34.82
CA GLU A 249 26.55 13.34 -35.16
C GLU A 249 26.66 11.94 -35.75
N THR A 250 26.02 10.94 -35.13
CA THR A 250 26.01 9.56 -35.65
C THR A 250 25.27 9.45 -36.99
N ALA A 251 24.26 10.30 -37.22
CA ALA A 251 23.57 10.41 -38.49
C ALA A 251 24.29 11.26 -39.57
N GLY A 252 25.48 11.80 -39.28
CA GLY A 252 26.25 12.65 -40.20
C GLY A 252 25.66 14.06 -40.41
N LYS A 253 24.68 14.47 -39.60
CA LYS A 253 24.00 15.77 -39.64
C LYS A 253 24.74 16.80 -38.78
N HIS A 254 25.97 17.12 -39.19
CA HIS A 254 26.90 17.91 -38.38
C HIS A 254 26.42 19.34 -38.06
N GLN A 255 25.64 19.97 -38.94
CA GLN A 255 25.13 21.32 -38.70
C GLN A 255 24.10 21.34 -37.55
N GLU A 256 23.19 20.36 -37.55
CA GLU A 256 22.20 20.18 -36.50
C GLU A 256 22.88 19.82 -35.17
N ALA A 257 23.87 18.91 -35.20
CA ALA A 257 24.65 18.57 -34.01
C ALA A 257 25.30 19.81 -33.37
N LEU A 258 26.01 20.63 -34.18
CA LEU A 258 26.63 21.87 -33.71
C LEU A 258 25.60 22.87 -33.15
N ARG A 259 24.41 22.95 -33.74
CA ARG A 259 23.34 23.82 -33.23
C ARG A 259 22.93 23.41 -31.81
N HIS A 260 22.74 22.12 -31.56
CA HIS A 260 22.37 21.62 -30.25
C HIS A 260 23.53 21.74 -29.22
N LEU A 261 24.78 21.45 -29.60
CA LEU A 261 25.94 21.66 -28.72
C LEU A 261 26.13 23.13 -28.32
N ASN A 262 25.89 24.05 -29.25
CA ASN A 262 25.92 25.48 -28.95
C ASN A 262 24.79 25.90 -28.00
N ALA A 263 23.63 25.23 -28.04
CA ALA A 263 22.56 25.46 -27.08
C ALA A 263 22.95 24.97 -25.69
N CYS A 264 23.48 23.75 -25.55
CA CYS A 264 24.01 23.23 -24.27
C CYS A 264 24.99 24.23 -23.63
N ARG A 265 26.02 24.65 -24.39
CA ARG A 265 27.03 25.61 -23.92
C ARG A 265 26.50 26.96 -23.49
N LYS A 266 25.36 27.40 -24.03
CA LYS A 266 24.72 28.67 -23.65
C LYS A 266 23.94 28.52 -22.36
N LEU A 267 23.25 27.40 -22.19
CA LEU A 267 22.41 27.12 -21.02
C LEU A 267 23.25 26.80 -19.77
N GLU A 268 24.39 26.12 -19.92
CA GLU A 268 25.32 25.80 -18.82
C GLU A 268 26.10 27.01 -18.28
N LYS A 269 26.03 28.16 -18.96
CA LYS A 269 26.76 29.39 -18.57
C LYS A 269 25.90 30.36 -17.75
N ILE A 270 24.68 29.98 -17.40
CA ILE A 270 23.70 30.76 -16.63
C ILE A 270 23.70 30.25 -15.19
#